data_AF-A0A349MGG8-F1
#
_entry.id   AF-A0A349MGG8-F1
#
_cell.length_a   1.000
_cell.length_b   1.000
_cell.length_c   1.000
_cell.angle_alpha   90.00
_cell.angle_beta   90.00
_cell.angle_gamma   90.00
#
_symmetry.space_group_name_H-M   'P 1'
#
loop_
_entity.id
_entity.type
_entity.pdbx_description
1 polymer ?
#
loop_
_entity_poly.entity_id
_entity_poly.type
_entity_poly.pdbx_seq_one_letter_code
_entity_poly.pdbx_strand_id
1 'polypeptide(L)'
;AKRIVHTVKGLAGNIGCRSLQKASLSLEQAMETGQEAAVAERLRMFDKITMELSDNISQVLSDTANTGNNPILAQNNRGQSGTYLDTTACLAFLDRLEPVVKAGKPGLCKPILAEMEAVIWPDAVTIMVGDMVRQINRYKYKDAHKTLLDITKTLGGKEKSDES
;
A
#
# COMPACT_ATOMS: atom_id res chain seq x y z
N ALA A 1 21.43 13.37 -6.80
CA ALA A 1 21.87 11.97 -6.92
C ALA A 1 22.67 11.50 -5.70
N LYS A 2 23.88 12.03 -5.41
CA LYS A 2 24.74 11.53 -4.30
C LYS A 2 24.07 11.51 -2.92
N ARG A 3 23.33 12.57 -2.56
CA ARG A 3 22.54 12.61 -1.31
C ARG A 3 21.52 11.47 -1.20
N ILE A 4 20.86 11.11 -2.31
CA ILE A 4 19.87 10.02 -2.32
C ILE A 4 20.56 8.69 -2.04
N VAL A 5 21.67 8.42 -2.73
CA VAL A 5 22.47 7.19 -2.52
C VAL A 5 22.98 7.10 -1.08
N HIS A 6 23.40 8.22 -0.50
CA HIS A 6 23.80 8.30 0.90
C HIS A 6 22.65 7.94 1.86
N THR A 7 21.46 8.50 1.63
CA THR A 7 20.27 8.18 2.43
C THR A 7 19.89 6.71 2.29
N VAL A 8 19.90 6.15 1.08
CA VAL A 8 19.60 4.73 0.85
C VAL A 8 20.61 3.83 1.56
N LYS A 9 21.91 4.17 1.53
CA LYS A 9 22.95 3.47 2.30
C LYS A 9 22.62 3.42 3.80
N GLY A 10 22.22 4.55 4.37
CA GLY A 10 21.84 4.65 5.78
C GLY A 10 20.60 3.81 6.12
N LEU A 11 19.55 3.92 5.30
CA LEU A 11 18.34 3.12 5.44
C LEU A 11 18.64 1.62 5.34
N ALA A 12 19.41 1.21 4.33
CA ALA A 12 19.81 -0.18 4.12
C ALA A 12 20.59 -0.73 5.31
N GLY A 13 21.45 0.08 5.93
CA GLY A 13 22.14 -0.27 7.18
C GLY A 13 21.17 -0.47 8.34
N ASN A 14 20.21 0.44 8.51
CA ASN A 14 19.23 0.37 9.60
C ASN A 14 18.30 -0.85 9.51
N ILE A 15 17.93 -1.27 8.30
CA ILE A 15 17.09 -2.47 8.08
C ILE A 15 17.91 -3.76 7.94
N GLY A 16 19.23 -3.70 8.11
CA GLY A 16 20.11 -4.86 7.99
C GLY A 16 20.31 -5.42 6.57
N CYS A 17 19.88 -4.70 5.53
CA CYS A 17 20.01 -5.11 4.13
C CYS A 17 21.46 -4.86 3.63
N ARG A 18 22.37 -5.78 3.98
CA ARG A 18 23.81 -5.63 3.70
C ARG A 18 24.17 -5.55 2.21
N SER A 19 23.41 -6.24 1.34
CA SER A 19 23.64 -6.19 -0.12
C SER A 19 23.36 -4.80 -0.69
N LEU A 20 22.21 -4.22 -0.35
CA LEU A 20 21.84 -2.87 -0.77
C LEU A 20 22.76 -1.81 -0.16
N GLN A 21 23.17 -1.98 1.10
CA GLN A 21 24.12 -1.08 1.75
C GLN A 21 25.47 -1.05 1.01
N LYS A 22 26.00 -2.24 0.64
CA LYS A 22 27.25 -2.36 -0.13
C LYS A 22 27.12 -1.76 -1.54
N ALA A 23 26.00 -2.00 -2.21
CA ALA A 23 25.73 -1.43 -3.54
C ALA A 23 25.65 0.10 -3.50
N SER A 24 24.96 0.64 -2.50
CA SER A 24 24.85 2.09 -2.27
C SER A 24 26.21 2.72 -1.98
N LEU A 25 27.04 2.09 -1.15
CA LEU A 25 28.40 2.56 -0.87
C LEU A 25 29.27 2.57 -2.14
N SER A 26 29.22 1.50 -2.93
CA SER A 26 30.00 1.36 -4.16
C SER A 26 29.59 2.39 -5.22
N LEU A 27 28.28 2.67 -5.34
CA LEU A 27 27.77 3.72 -6.22
C LEU A 27 28.17 5.11 -5.73
N GLU A 28 28.06 5.38 -4.41
CA GLU A 28 28.48 6.65 -3.82
C GLU A 28 29.97 6.95 -4.09
N GLN A 29 30.83 5.94 -3.95
CA GLN A 29 32.27 6.04 -4.26
C GLN A 29 32.53 6.28 -5.76
N ALA A 30 31.84 5.57 -6.66
CA ALA A 30 31.98 5.79 -8.10
C ALA A 30 31.55 7.21 -8.52
N MET A 31 30.54 7.76 -7.85
CA MET A 31 30.10 9.14 -8.05
C MET A 31 31.10 10.16 -7.51
N GLU A 32 31.91 9.82 -6.51
CA GLU A 32 32.99 10.68 -5.99
C GLU A 32 34.19 10.75 -6.94
N THR A 33 34.52 9.65 -7.61
CA THR A 33 35.65 9.59 -8.55
C THR A 33 35.33 10.15 -9.93
N GLY A 34 34.05 10.40 -10.23
CA GLY A 34 33.61 11.04 -11.49
C GLY A 34 33.79 10.17 -12.74
N GLN A 35 34.07 8.88 -12.60
CA GLN A 35 34.23 7.96 -13.73
C GLN A 35 32.87 7.47 -14.24
N GLU A 36 32.38 8.06 -15.34
CA GLU A 36 31.03 7.78 -15.89
C GLU A 36 30.77 6.29 -16.15
N ALA A 37 31.75 5.56 -16.71
CA ALA A 37 31.63 4.13 -16.95
C ALA A 37 31.47 3.32 -15.65
N ALA A 38 32.19 3.71 -14.59
CA ALA A 38 32.07 3.08 -13.29
C ALA A 38 30.73 3.41 -12.62
N VAL A 39 30.25 4.66 -12.74
CA VAL A 39 28.95 5.07 -12.23
C VAL A 39 27.83 4.27 -12.90
N ALA A 40 27.85 4.16 -14.23
CA ALA A 40 26.84 3.41 -14.98
C ALA A 40 26.79 1.93 -14.57
N GLU A 41 27.96 1.30 -14.40
CA GLU A 41 28.04 -0.09 -13.96
C GLU A 41 27.53 -0.27 -12.52
N ARG A 42 27.93 0.60 -11.59
CA ARG A 42 27.45 0.55 -10.20
C ARG A 42 25.97 0.84 -10.08
N LEU A 43 25.43 1.69 -10.95
CA LEU A 43 23.99 1.98 -10.99
C LEU A 43 23.21 0.74 -11.42
N ARG A 44 23.66 0.00 -12.44
CA ARG A 44 23.03 -1.27 -12.84
C ARG A 44 23.03 -2.32 -11.73
N MET A 45 24.15 -2.44 -11.00
CA MET A 45 24.23 -3.35 -9.85
C MET A 45 23.28 -2.92 -8.72
N PHE A 46 23.19 -1.63 -8.46
CA PHE A 46 22.26 -1.06 -7.49
C PHE A 46 20.81 -1.34 -7.87
N ASP A 47 20.42 -1.08 -9.12
CA ASP A 47 19.07 -1.34 -9.65
C ASP A 47 18.69 -2.81 -9.52
N LYS A 48 19.58 -3.71 -9.93
CA LYS A 48 19.36 -5.15 -9.81
C LYS A 48 19.06 -5.56 -8.37
N ILE A 49 19.85 -5.07 -7.40
CA ILE A 49 19.66 -5.42 -5.99
C ILE A 49 18.37 -4.82 -5.44
N THR A 50 17.99 -3.61 -5.86
CA THR A 50 16.70 -3.02 -5.45
C THR A 50 15.51 -3.79 -6.02
N MET A 51 15.59 -4.28 -7.26
CA MET A 51 14.56 -5.13 -7.85
C MET A 51 14.45 -6.46 -7.10
N GLU A 52 15.57 -7.15 -6.87
CA GLU A 52 15.59 -8.39 -6.09
C GLU A 52 15.02 -8.19 -4.67
N LEU A 53 15.34 -7.07 -4.02
CA LEU A 53 14.77 -6.75 -2.70
C LEU A 53 13.27 -6.53 -2.78
N SER A 54 12.79 -5.79 -3.78
CA SER A 54 11.37 -5.55 -4.02
C SER A 54 10.61 -6.86 -4.27
N ASP A 55 11.18 -7.75 -5.09
CA ASP A 55 10.61 -9.07 -5.39
C ASP A 55 10.57 -9.95 -4.14
N ASN A 56 11.65 -9.97 -3.35
CA ASN A 56 11.70 -10.72 -2.10
C ASN A 56 10.68 -10.20 -1.07
N ILE A 57 10.55 -8.88 -0.94
CA ILE A 57 9.52 -8.29 -0.07
C ILE A 57 8.13 -8.67 -0.57
N SER A 58 7.89 -8.58 -1.88
CA SER A 58 6.61 -8.96 -2.49
C SER A 58 6.28 -10.43 -2.28
N GLN A 59 7.29 -11.31 -2.39
CA GLN A 59 7.17 -12.73 -2.14
C GLN A 59 6.85 -13.01 -0.67
N VAL A 60 7.56 -12.39 0.28
CA VAL A 60 7.29 -12.52 1.72
C VAL A 60 5.88 -12.02 2.06
N LEU A 61 5.45 -10.90 1.47
CA LEU A 61 4.09 -10.39 1.64
C LEU A 61 3.03 -11.33 1.04
N SER A 62 3.35 -11.99 -0.08
CA SER A 62 2.48 -12.99 -0.71
C SER A 62 2.41 -14.29 0.09
N ASP A 63 3.53 -14.78 0.61
CA ASP A 63 3.59 -16.00 1.41
C ASP A 63 2.95 -15.82 2.79
N THR A 64 3.10 -14.63 3.40
CA THR A 64 2.37 -14.27 4.61
C THR A 64 0.88 -14.03 4.37
N ALA A 65 0.47 -13.65 3.15
CA ALA A 65 -0.95 -13.62 2.76
C ALA A 65 -1.52 -15.04 2.52
N ASN A 66 -0.72 -15.96 1.97
CA ASN A 66 -1.11 -17.34 1.68
C ASN A 66 -1.14 -18.26 2.91
N THR A 67 -0.35 -17.95 3.96
CA THR A 67 -0.35 -18.73 5.22
C THR A 67 -1.49 -18.32 6.15
N GLY A 68 -2.33 -17.36 5.77
CA GLY A 68 -3.53 -17.01 6.51
C GLY A 68 -4.58 -16.39 5.62
N ASN A 69 -5.37 -17.23 4.91
CA ASN A 69 -6.69 -16.91 4.32
C ASN A 69 -6.93 -15.40 4.04
N ASN A 70 -6.09 -14.76 3.22
CA ASN A 70 -6.26 -13.34 2.88
C ASN A 70 -6.21 -13.15 1.35
N PRO A 71 -7.37 -13.10 0.67
CA PRO A 71 -7.44 -12.96 -0.79
C PRO A 71 -7.01 -11.59 -1.33
N ILE A 72 -6.71 -10.60 -0.48
CA ILE A 72 -6.73 -9.19 -0.89
C ILE A 72 -5.41 -8.71 -1.53
N LEU A 73 -4.27 -9.37 -1.30
CA LEU A 73 -2.99 -8.94 -1.90
C LEU A 73 -2.70 -9.56 -3.27
N ALA A 74 -3.46 -10.56 -3.70
CA ALA A 74 -3.27 -11.22 -4.99
C ALA A 74 -3.85 -10.45 -6.20
N GLN A 75 -4.52 -9.30 -5.98
CA GLN A 75 -5.24 -8.59 -7.04
C GLN A 75 -4.59 -7.30 -7.57
N ASN A 76 -3.51 -6.79 -6.96
CA ASN A 76 -2.90 -5.54 -7.44
C ASN A 76 -2.03 -5.69 -8.71
N ASN A 77 -1.90 -6.90 -9.28
CA ASN A 77 -1.11 -7.11 -10.52
C ASN A 77 -1.75 -8.08 -11.54
N ARG A 78 -3.07 -8.34 -11.45
CA ARG A 78 -3.78 -8.90 -12.61
C ARG A 78 -4.44 -7.75 -13.35
N GLY A 79 -4.07 -7.56 -14.62
CA GLY A 79 -4.50 -6.45 -15.48
C GLY A 79 -5.92 -5.97 -15.19
N GLN A 80 -6.04 -4.74 -14.69
CA GLN A 80 -7.29 -4.19 -14.19
C GLN A 80 -8.18 -3.73 -15.35
N SER A 81 -9.13 -4.58 -15.75
CA SER A 81 -10.32 -4.17 -16.52
C SER A 81 -11.44 -3.72 -15.58
N GLY A 82 -11.15 -2.76 -14.69
CA GLY A 82 -12.12 -2.18 -13.75
C GLY A 82 -12.48 -0.75 -14.14
N THR A 83 -13.73 -0.35 -13.89
CA THR A 83 -14.14 1.05 -14.06
C THR A 83 -13.63 1.85 -12.87
N TYR A 84 -12.87 2.93 -13.11
CA TYR A 84 -12.52 3.90 -12.08
C TYR A 84 -13.80 4.49 -11.49
N LEU A 85 -13.94 4.40 -10.17
CA LEU A 85 -15.04 5.09 -9.50
C LEU A 85 -14.75 6.58 -9.44
N ASP A 86 -15.75 7.37 -9.81
CA ASP A 86 -15.74 8.79 -9.47
C ASP A 86 -15.94 8.98 -7.95
N THR A 87 -15.60 10.16 -7.47
CA THR A 87 -15.68 10.50 -6.04
C THR A 87 -17.09 10.30 -5.48
N THR A 88 -18.13 10.55 -6.28
CA THR A 88 -19.54 10.41 -5.88
C THR A 88 -19.90 8.95 -5.64
N ALA A 89 -19.47 8.05 -6.53
CA ALA A 89 -19.70 6.62 -6.42
C ALA A 89 -18.91 6.02 -5.25
N CYS A 90 -17.68 6.49 -5.01
CA CYS A 90 -16.91 6.12 -3.81
C CYS A 90 -17.65 6.51 -2.52
N LEU A 91 -18.17 7.73 -2.42
CA LEU A 91 -18.92 8.18 -1.26
C LEU A 91 -20.21 7.37 -1.04
N ALA A 92 -20.93 7.02 -2.11
CA ALA A 92 -22.11 6.17 -2.02
C ALA A 92 -21.81 4.76 -1.46
N PHE A 93 -20.63 4.21 -1.77
CA PHE A 93 -20.17 2.96 -1.18
C PHE A 93 -19.87 3.09 0.32
N LEU A 94 -19.23 4.18 0.73
CA LEU A 94 -18.90 4.43 2.13
C LEU A 94 -20.17 4.68 2.97
N ASP A 95 -21.15 5.43 2.45
CA ASP A 95 -22.45 5.66 3.09
C ASP A 95 -23.23 4.35 3.31
N ARG A 96 -23.11 3.38 2.39
CA ARG A 96 -23.71 2.04 2.56
C ARG A 96 -22.97 1.20 3.60
N LEU A 97 -21.65 1.38 3.72
CA LEU A 97 -20.79 0.59 4.59
C LEU A 97 -20.82 1.10 6.05
N GLU A 98 -20.96 2.40 6.27
CA GLU A 98 -20.97 3.03 7.59
C GLU A 98 -21.95 2.37 8.59
N PRO A 99 -23.25 2.20 8.29
CA PRO A 99 -24.19 1.63 9.26
C PRO A 99 -23.88 0.17 9.61
N VAL A 100 -23.33 -0.61 8.68
CA VAL A 100 -22.99 -2.02 8.93
C VAL A 100 -21.69 -2.18 9.72
N VAL A 101 -20.73 -1.26 9.51
CA VAL A 101 -19.49 -1.18 10.30
C VAL A 101 -19.81 -0.71 11.72
N LYS A 102 -20.67 0.31 11.89
CA LYS A 102 -21.15 0.80 13.19
C LYS A 102 -21.91 -0.28 13.97
N ALA A 103 -22.68 -1.12 13.27
CA ALA A 103 -23.38 -2.26 13.85
C ALA A 103 -22.47 -3.44 14.24
N GLY A 104 -21.23 -3.49 13.74
CA GLY A 104 -20.25 -4.52 14.10
C GLY A 104 -20.63 -5.94 13.68
N LYS A 105 -21.43 -6.09 12.61
CA LYS A 105 -21.95 -7.39 12.16
C LYS A 105 -21.17 -7.90 10.94
N PRO A 106 -20.34 -8.95 11.08
CA PRO A 106 -19.47 -9.43 10.00
C PRO A 106 -20.24 -9.91 8.76
N GLY A 107 -21.40 -10.54 8.99
CA GLY A 107 -22.25 -11.06 7.91
C GLY A 107 -22.81 -9.98 6.99
N LEU A 108 -23.01 -8.75 7.51
CA LEU A 108 -23.51 -7.62 6.73
C LEU A 108 -22.41 -6.87 5.98
N CYS A 109 -21.16 -6.96 6.45
CA CYS A 109 -20.03 -6.30 5.81
C CYS A 109 -19.51 -7.10 4.60
N LYS A 110 -19.49 -8.43 4.68
CA LYS A 110 -18.95 -9.31 3.63
C LYS A 110 -19.47 -9.05 2.20
N PRO A 111 -20.79 -8.92 1.93
CA PRO A 111 -21.27 -8.66 0.57
C PRO A 111 -20.80 -7.30 0.04
N ILE A 112 -20.76 -6.27 0.90
CA ILE A 112 -20.30 -4.93 0.52
C ILE A 112 -18.79 -4.94 0.24
N LEU A 113 -18.01 -5.66 1.05
CA LEU A 113 -16.57 -5.81 0.81
C LEU A 113 -16.26 -6.49 -0.54
N ALA A 114 -17.05 -7.51 -0.93
CA ALA A 114 -16.88 -8.15 -2.23
C ALA A 114 -17.20 -7.19 -3.40
N GLU A 115 -18.20 -6.32 -3.25
CA GLU A 115 -18.48 -5.25 -4.22
C GLU A 115 -17.31 -4.24 -4.29
N MET A 116 -16.69 -3.92 -3.15
CA MET A 116 -15.56 -2.99 -3.07
C MET A 116 -14.26 -3.54 -3.68
N GLU A 117 -14.07 -4.86 -3.67
CA GLU A 117 -12.94 -5.53 -4.33
C GLU A 117 -13.08 -5.52 -5.86
N ALA A 118 -14.30 -5.38 -6.40
CA ALA A 118 -14.56 -5.38 -7.83
C ALA A 118 -14.36 -4.01 -8.51
N VAL A 119 -13.98 -2.98 -7.76
CA VAL A 119 -13.89 -1.59 -8.22
C VAL A 119 -12.50 -0.99 -7.97
N ILE A 120 -12.10 -0.05 -8.83
CA ILE A 120 -10.82 0.65 -8.67
C ILE A 120 -11.05 1.93 -7.87
N TRP A 121 -10.36 2.02 -6.73
CA TRP A 121 -10.38 3.19 -5.86
C TRP A 121 -9.37 4.24 -6.32
N PRO A 122 -9.64 5.54 -6.07
CA PRO A 122 -8.65 6.59 -6.31
C PRO A 122 -7.37 6.33 -5.50
N ASP A 123 -6.21 6.54 -6.12
CA ASP A 123 -4.88 6.31 -5.50
C ASP A 123 -4.73 6.98 -4.14
N ALA A 124 -5.34 8.16 -3.96
CA ALA A 124 -5.35 8.91 -2.72
C ALA A 124 -5.92 8.15 -1.52
N VAL A 125 -6.81 7.17 -1.73
CA VAL A 125 -7.51 6.43 -0.68
C VAL A 125 -7.33 4.91 -0.74
N THR A 126 -6.73 4.37 -1.79
CA THR A 126 -6.53 2.92 -1.99
C THR A 126 -5.88 2.23 -0.78
N ILE A 127 -4.88 2.86 -0.17
CA ILE A 127 -4.21 2.31 1.03
C ILE A 127 -5.17 2.28 2.23
N MET A 128 -5.88 3.38 2.47
CA MET A 128 -6.82 3.52 3.58
C MET A 128 -7.99 2.55 3.46
N VAL A 129 -8.49 2.34 2.24
CA VAL A 129 -9.52 1.33 1.93
C VAL A 129 -9.00 -0.05 2.30
N GLY A 130 -7.78 -0.41 1.89
CA GLY A 130 -7.15 -1.68 2.25
C GLY A 130 -7.02 -1.90 3.76
N ASP A 131 -6.67 -0.85 4.51
CA ASP A 131 -6.60 -0.90 5.97
C ASP A 131 -7.98 -1.05 6.63
N MET A 132 -9.00 -0.36 6.12
CA MET A 132 -10.38 -0.50 6.57
C MET A 132 -10.89 -1.94 6.39
N VAL A 133 -10.69 -2.53 5.20
CA VAL A 133 -11.09 -3.92 4.94
C VAL A 133 -10.39 -4.89 5.91
N ARG A 134 -9.09 -4.68 6.16
CA ARG A 134 -8.32 -5.48 7.13
C ARG A 134 -8.87 -5.36 8.55
N GLN A 135 -9.25 -4.16 8.97
CA GLN A 135 -9.84 -3.91 10.28
C GLN A 135 -11.20 -4.62 10.41
N ILE A 136 -12.05 -4.57 9.38
CA ILE A 136 -13.34 -5.29 9.34
C ILE A 136 -13.12 -6.81 9.44
N ASN A 137 -12.19 -7.37 8.68
CA ASN A 137 -11.86 -8.81 8.70
C ASN A 137 -11.30 -9.27 10.06
N ARG A 138 -10.68 -8.37 10.82
CA ARG A 138 -10.18 -8.62 12.18
C ARG A 138 -11.20 -8.25 13.27
N TYR A 139 -12.45 -7.99 12.91
CA TYR A 139 -13.52 -7.58 13.83
C TYR A 139 -13.21 -6.27 14.59
N LYS A 140 -12.28 -5.46 14.08
CA LYS A 140 -11.87 -4.16 14.65
C LYS A 140 -12.79 -3.05 14.14
N TYR A 141 -14.09 -3.15 14.41
CA TYR A 141 -15.10 -2.25 13.83
C TYR A 141 -14.95 -0.78 14.25
N LYS A 142 -14.44 -0.52 15.45
CA LYS A 142 -14.14 0.85 15.89
C LYS A 142 -13.01 1.49 15.07
N ASP A 143 -11.94 0.73 14.81
CA ASP A 143 -10.83 1.18 13.98
C ASP A 143 -11.28 1.33 12.51
N ALA A 144 -12.07 0.38 12.01
CA ALA A 144 -12.67 0.41 10.69
C ALA A 144 -13.55 1.65 10.48
N HIS A 145 -14.39 1.98 11.46
CA HIS A 145 -15.24 3.16 11.40
C HIS A 145 -14.41 4.44 11.36
N LYS A 146 -13.33 4.53 12.16
CA LYS A 146 -12.42 5.68 12.11
C LYS A 146 -11.77 5.82 10.72
N THR A 147 -11.24 4.73 10.17
CA THR A 147 -10.63 4.73 8.84
C THR A 147 -11.65 5.10 7.76
N LEU A 148 -12.90 4.67 7.88
CA LEU A 148 -14.00 5.05 6.99
C LEU A 148 -14.22 6.57 6.98
N LEU A 149 -14.28 7.20 8.17
CA LEU A 149 -14.43 8.66 8.28
C LEU A 149 -13.23 9.40 7.65
N ASP A 150 -12.01 8.88 7.86
CA ASP A 150 -10.80 9.46 7.26
C ASP A 150 -10.83 9.37 5.72
N ILE A 151 -11.34 8.27 5.15
CA ILE A 151 -11.52 8.10 3.70
C ILE A 151 -12.55 9.11 3.18
N THR A 152 -13.72 9.20 3.82
CA THR A 152 -14.80 10.12 3.44
C THR A 152 -14.30 11.57 3.44
N LYS A 153 -13.52 11.96 4.44
CA LYS A 153 -12.89 13.28 4.53
C LYS A 153 -11.88 13.53 3.42
N THR A 154 -11.05 12.54 3.10
CA THR A 154 -10.05 12.62 2.03
C THR A 154 -10.71 12.78 0.66
N LEU A 155 -11.90 12.20 0.46
CA LEU A 155 -12.70 12.35 -0.75
C LEU A 155 -13.56 13.63 -0.77
N GLY A 156 -13.51 14.47 0.27
CA GLY A 156 -14.30 15.70 0.35
C GLY A 156 -15.78 15.50 0.67
N GLY A 157 -16.15 14.34 1.22
CA GLY A 157 -17.50 14.07 1.71
C GLY A 157 -17.85 14.97 2.90
N LYS A 158 -19.10 15.43 2.98
CA LYS A 158 -19.60 16.15 4.16
C LYS A 158 -19.69 15.18 5.33
N GLU A 159 -18.98 15.45 6.43
CA GLU A 159 -19.24 14.80 7.71
C GLU A 159 -20.73 14.97 8.03
N LYS A 160 -21.50 13.88 8.01
CA LYS A 160 -22.78 13.88 8.70
C LYS A 160 -22.43 13.90 10.18
N SER A 161 -22.51 15.09 10.76
CA SER A 161 -22.44 15.28 12.21
C SER A 161 -23.40 14.30 12.87
N ASP A 162 -22.90 13.57 13.87
CA ASP A 162 -23.74 12.80 14.80
C ASP A 162 -24.83 13.76 15.31
N GLU A 163 -26.05 13.59 14.82
CA GLU A 163 -27.24 14.25 15.35
C GLU A 163 -28.28 13.18 15.67
N SER A 164 -28.54 13.08 16.97
CA SER A 164 -29.59 12.33 17.69
C SER A 164 -29.31 10.88 18.10
#